data_AF-A0A8X8DFA0-F1
#
_entry.id   AF-A0A8X8DFA0-F1
#
_cell.length_a   1.000
_cell.length_b   1.000
_cell.length_c   1.000
_cell.angle_alpha   90.00
_cell.angle_beta   90.00
_cell.angle_gamma   90.00
#
_symmetry.space_group_name_H-M   'P 1'
#
loop_
_entity.id
_entity.type
_entity.pdbx_description
1 polymer ?
#
loop_
_entity_poly.entity_id
_entity_poly.type
_entity_poly.pdbx_seq_one_letter_code
_entity_poly.pdbx_strand_id
1 'polypeptide(L)'
;MAANGLFASSGKHGGKESRIKRMPHGKPPFTLGKIKKAIQPHCFERSLLLSFSYVVYDLCISFLLCYIATTYFDLLPSPLSCVAWPTYWILQGSILTGVWVISHECGHHAFSDYRWVDDTVGLILHSALLVPYFSWKYSHRRHHSNTGSLERDEVFVPKPKSRIAWYSKYLNKPTRPSFKSWCHTSARLALIPSLQRFRSTL
;
A
#
# COMPACT_ATOMS: atom_id res chain seq x y z
N MET A 1 30.11 -69.67 -24.21
CA MET A 1 30.42 -68.70 -23.11
C MET A 1 29.68 -67.42 -23.44
N ALA A 2 28.52 -67.20 -22.81
CA ALA A 2 28.28 -66.19 -21.75
C ALA A 2 28.41 -64.74 -22.27
N ALA A 3 27.32 -63.97 -22.48
CA ALA A 3 26.38 -63.35 -21.54
C ALA A 3 26.81 -61.94 -21.06
N ASN A 4 25.82 -61.02 -21.04
CA ASN A 4 25.71 -59.73 -20.32
C ASN A 4 26.43 -58.51 -20.97
N GLY A 5 25.92 -57.27 -20.99
CA GLY A 5 24.76 -56.57 -20.41
C GLY A 5 24.96 -55.07 -20.71
N LEU A 6 23.96 -54.33 -21.21
CA LEU A 6 23.08 -53.38 -20.51
C LEU A 6 23.67 -52.01 -20.04
N PHE A 7 22.88 -50.95 -20.34
CA PHE A 7 22.81 -49.56 -19.82
C PHE A 7 23.67 -48.46 -20.50
N ALA A 8 23.06 -47.55 -21.29
CA ALA A 8 22.42 -46.26 -20.93
C ALA A 8 23.46 -45.16 -20.56
N SER A 9 23.39 -43.91 -21.03
CA SER A 9 22.24 -43.01 -20.99
C SER A 9 22.47 -41.79 -21.89
N SER A 10 21.48 -41.44 -22.71
CA SER A 10 21.40 -40.19 -23.45
C SER A 10 21.12 -39.04 -22.47
N GLY A 11 22.11 -38.16 -22.29
CA GLY A 11 21.96 -36.94 -21.50
C GLY A 11 21.09 -35.89 -22.21
N LYS A 12 19.77 -36.10 -22.23
CA LYS A 12 18.80 -35.03 -22.47
C LYS A 12 18.79 -34.11 -21.24
N HIS A 13 19.53 -33.01 -21.29
CA HIS A 13 19.23 -31.85 -20.45
C HIS A 13 17.93 -31.19 -20.97
N GLY A 14 16.80 -31.83 -20.67
CA GLY A 14 15.48 -31.22 -20.79
C GLY A 14 15.39 -30.08 -19.78
N GLY A 15 15.59 -28.85 -20.26
CA GLY A 15 15.35 -27.64 -19.50
C GLY A 15 13.93 -27.67 -18.96
N LYS A 16 13.78 -27.71 -17.63
CA LYS A 16 12.49 -27.54 -16.96
C LYS A 16 11.97 -26.16 -17.34
N GLU A 17 11.05 -26.13 -18.30
CA GLU A 17 10.25 -24.96 -18.66
C GLU A 17 9.71 -24.34 -17.37
N SER A 18 10.04 -23.08 -17.13
CA SER A 18 9.65 -22.40 -15.90
C SER A 18 8.13 -22.37 -15.82
N ARG A 19 7.55 -23.07 -14.83
CA ARG A 19 6.11 -23.20 -14.53
C ARG A 19 5.35 -21.87 -14.36
N ILE A 20 6.00 -20.72 -14.53
CA ILE A 20 5.44 -19.39 -14.38
C ILE A 20 5.51 -18.69 -15.74
N LYS A 21 4.40 -18.68 -16.46
CA LYS A 21 4.21 -17.83 -17.65
C LYS A 21 4.36 -16.38 -17.23
N ARG A 22 5.37 -15.67 -17.75
CA ARG A 22 5.57 -14.25 -17.49
C ARG A 22 4.37 -13.46 -18.03
N MET A 23 3.94 -12.43 -17.31
CA MET A 23 2.87 -11.55 -17.79
C MET A 23 3.26 -10.92 -19.13
N PRO A 24 2.32 -10.71 -20.06
CA PRO A 24 2.60 -10.07 -21.34
C PRO A 24 3.26 -8.71 -21.16
N HIS A 25 4.31 -8.43 -21.94
CA HIS A 25 5.09 -7.18 -21.89
C HIS A 25 4.78 -6.25 -23.08
N GLY A 26 3.95 -6.70 -24.01
CA GLY A 26 3.50 -5.91 -25.15
C GLY A 26 2.52 -4.82 -24.73
N LYS A 27 2.34 -3.81 -25.59
CA LYS A 27 1.30 -2.79 -25.38
C LYS A 27 -0.07 -3.46 -25.32
N PRO A 28 -0.91 -3.14 -24.32
CA PRO A 28 -2.25 -3.71 -24.24
C PRO A 28 -3.11 -3.27 -25.44
N PRO A 29 -4.10 -4.07 -25.85
CA PRO A 29 -4.99 -3.76 -27.00
C PRO A 29 -6.04 -2.67 -26.69
N PHE A 30 -5.90 -1.96 -25.57
CA PHE A 30 -6.79 -0.89 -25.12
C PHE A 30 -6.00 0.35 -24.73
N THR A 31 -6.63 1.51 -24.84
CA THR A 31 -6.05 2.80 -24.46
C THR A 31 -6.55 3.22 -23.07
N LEU A 32 -5.81 4.10 -22.40
CA LEU A 32 -6.27 4.70 -21.12
C LEU A 32 -7.63 5.38 -21.26
N GLY A 33 -7.91 5.98 -22.42
CA GLY A 33 -9.21 6.59 -22.70
C GLY A 33 -10.37 5.57 -22.73
N LYS A 34 -10.15 4.36 -23.27
CA LYS A 34 -11.16 3.28 -23.22
C LYS A 34 -11.43 2.84 -21.78
N ILE A 35 -10.38 2.72 -20.96
CA ILE A 35 -10.52 2.37 -19.54
C ILE A 35 -11.30 3.48 -18.81
N LYS A 36 -10.93 4.75 -18.99
CA LYS A 36 -11.59 5.88 -18.33
C LYS A 36 -13.09 5.95 -18.68
N LYS A 37 -13.45 5.70 -19.95
CA LYS A 37 -14.85 5.66 -20.41
C LYS A 37 -15.67 4.51 -19.82
N ALA A 38 -15.02 3.43 -19.37
CA ALA A 38 -15.71 2.31 -18.73
C ALA A 38 -16.04 2.59 -17.25
N ILE A 39 -15.43 3.60 -16.64
CA ILE A 39 -15.69 4.02 -15.26
C ILE A 39 -16.88 4.99 -15.26
N GLN A 40 -17.78 4.85 -14.27
CA GLN A 40 -18.96 5.70 -14.18
C GLN A 40 -18.59 7.17 -13.92
N PRO A 41 -19.30 8.16 -14.51
CA PRO A 41 -18.95 9.57 -14.39
C PRO A 41 -18.91 10.09 -12.95
N HIS A 42 -19.83 9.64 -12.11
CA HIS A 42 -19.91 10.06 -10.71
C HIS A 42 -18.66 9.66 -9.91
N CYS A 43 -17.87 8.67 -10.34
CA CYS A 43 -16.61 8.31 -9.71
C CYS A 43 -15.51 9.37 -9.89
N PHE A 44 -15.73 10.36 -10.77
CA PHE A 44 -14.81 11.48 -11.00
C PHE A 44 -15.24 12.77 -10.30
N GLU A 45 -16.42 12.79 -9.68
CA GLU A 45 -16.94 13.94 -8.94
C GLU A 45 -16.32 13.98 -7.54
N ARG A 46 -15.69 15.11 -7.20
CA ARG A 46 -15.05 15.33 -5.90
C ARG A 46 -15.88 16.30 -5.08
N SER A 47 -16.40 15.84 -3.94
CA SER A 47 -17.14 16.69 -3.03
C SER A 47 -16.19 17.33 -2.01
N LEU A 48 -15.96 18.64 -2.14
CA LEU A 48 -15.08 19.40 -1.26
C LEU A 48 -15.48 19.28 0.22
N LEU A 49 -16.79 19.40 0.50
CA LEU A 49 -17.31 19.31 1.86
C LEU A 49 -17.10 17.93 2.46
N LEU A 50 -17.31 16.88 1.67
CA LEU A 50 -17.08 15.51 2.11
C LEU A 50 -15.60 15.28 2.39
N SER A 51 -14.71 15.71 1.49
CA SER A 51 -13.25 15.61 1.67
C SER A 51 -12.79 16.30 2.96
N PHE A 52 -13.25 17.53 3.22
CA PHE A 52 -12.92 18.23 4.47
C PHE A 52 -13.55 17.59 5.71
N SER A 53 -14.73 16.98 5.60
CA SER A 53 -15.35 16.27 6.73
C SER A 53 -14.48 15.12 7.23
N TYR A 54 -13.80 14.41 6.32
CA TYR A 54 -12.85 13.36 6.69
C TYR A 54 -11.58 13.91 7.37
N VAL A 55 -11.07 15.05 6.91
CA VAL A 55 -9.95 15.74 7.59
C VAL A 55 -10.33 16.09 9.03
N VAL A 56 -11.49 16.73 9.22
CA VAL A 56 -11.97 17.11 10.56
C VAL A 56 -12.19 15.87 11.41
N TYR A 57 -12.80 14.81 10.87
CA TYR A 57 -13.02 13.56 11.58
C TYR A 57 -11.72 12.93 12.09
N ASP A 58 -10.70 12.79 11.23
CA ASP A 58 -9.41 12.22 11.63
C ASP A 58 -8.68 13.10 12.66
N LEU A 59 -8.72 14.42 12.51
CA LEU A 59 -8.12 15.35 13.46
C LEU A 59 -8.84 15.35 14.83
N CYS A 60 -10.17 15.23 14.84
CA CYS A 60 -10.93 15.11 16.08
C CYS A 60 -10.60 13.82 16.83
N ILE A 61 -10.50 12.69 16.13
CA ILE A 61 -10.10 11.41 16.76
C ILE A 61 -8.66 11.48 17.26
N SER A 62 -7.75 11.99 16.44
CA SER A 62 -6.35 12.20 16.81
C SER A 62 -6.21 13.06 18.07
N PHE A 63 -6.95 14.17 18.13
CA PHE A 63 -6.98 15.05 19.30
C PHE A 63 -7.56 14.33 20.52
N LEU A 64 -8.68 13.62 20.37
CA LEU A 64 -9.32 12.90 21.47
C LEU A 64 -8.41 11.81 22.05
N LEU A 65 -7.77 11.00 21.21
CA LEU A 65 -6.82 9.98 21.65
C LEU A 65 -5.63 10.60 22.39
N CYS A 66 -5.08 11.70 21.87
CA CYS A 66 -3.99 12.43 22.51
C CYS A 66 -4.42 12.98 23.87
N TYR A 67 -5.57 13.64 23.94
CA TYR A 67 -6.14 14.19 25.18
C TYR A 67 -6.35 13.10 26.24
N ILE A 68 -6.91 11.95 25.85
CA ILE A 68 -7.11 10.82 26.77
C ILE A 68 -5.75 10.32 27.30
N ALA A 69 -4.78 10.15 26.39
CA ALA A 69 -3.45 9.67 26.76
C ALA A 69 -2.77 10.62 27.75
N THR A 70 -2.72 11.92 27.46
CA THR A 70 -2.01 12.91 28.29
C THR A 70 -2.71 13.23 29.60
N THR A 71 -4.02 13.01 29.71
CA THR A 71 -4.80 13.35 30.91
C THR A 71 -4.94 12.17 31.87
N TYR A 72 -5.08 10.95 31.35
CA TYR A 72 -5.47 9.80 32.18
C TYR A 72 -4.39 8.72 32.33
N PHE A 73 -3.39 8.63 31.42
CA PHE A 73 -2.45 7.49 31.47
C PHE A 73 -1.51 7.54 32.68
N ASP A 74 -1.20 8.73 33.19
CA ASP A 74 -0.40 8.90 34.40
C ASP A 74 -1.18 8.57 35.69
N LEU A 75 -2.51 8.54 35.61
CA LEU A 75 -3.39 8.14 36.72
C LEU A 75 -3.57 6.61 36.81
N LEU A 76 -3.17 5.86 35.78
CA LEU A 76 -3.31 4.41 35.74
C LEU A 76 -2.26 3.73 36.64
N PRO A 77 -2.65 2.76 37.49
CA PRO A 77 -1.69 2.01 38.28
C PRO A 77 -0.81 1.12 37.38
N SER A 78 0.43 0.90 37.80
CA SER A 78 1.30 -0.09 37.15
C SER A 78 0.69 -1.51 37.31
N PRO A 79 0.63 -2.35 36.25
CA PRO A 79 1.28 -2.22 34.94
C PRO A 79 0.39 -1.67 33.81
N LEU A 80 -0.83 -1.20 34.10
CA LEU A 80 -1.79 -0.79 33.06
C LEU A 80 -1.29 0.38 32.22
N SER A 81 -0.61 1.36 32.84
CA SER A 81 0.01 2.47 32.12
C SER A 81 1.05 1.99 31.09
N CYS A 82 1.86 0.98 31.44
CA CYS A 82 2.87 0.40 30.54
C CYS A 82 2.26 -0.25 29.29
N VAL A 83 1.04 -0.78 29.38
CA VAL A 83 0.32 -1.36 28.24
C VAL A 83 -0.45 -0.28 27.46
N ALA A 84 -0.98 0.72 28.16
CA ALA A 84 -1.76 1.80 27.56
C ALA A 84 -0.96 2.63 26.54
N TRP A 85 0.32 2.93 26.83
CA TRP A 85 1.19 3.71 25.95
C TRP A 85 1.43 3.06 24.58
N PRO A 86 1.90 1.80 24.47
CA PRO A 86 2.00 1.10 23.19
C PRO A 86 0.67 0.99 22.45
N THR A 87 -0.43 0.74 23.15
CA THR A 87 -1.77 0.70 22.54
C THR A 87 -2.12 2.06 21.92
N TYR A 88 -1.89 3.15 22.64
CA TYR A 88 -2.07 4.51 22.12
C TYR A 88 -1.21 4.77 20.90
N TRP A 89 0.08 4.43 20.91
CA TRP A 89 0.95 4.65 19.74
C TRP A 89 0.45 3.94 18.48
N ILE A 90 -0.04 2.71 18.62
CA ILE A 90 -0.61 1.94 17.49
C ILE A 90 -1.87 2.62 16.97
N LEU A 91 -2.80 2.99 17.86
CA LEU A 91 -4.05 3.64 17.47
C LEU A 91 -3.81 5.02 16.87
N GLN A 92 -3.03 5.85 17.55
CA GLN A 92 -2.69 7.20 17.11
C GLN A 92 -1.93 7.18 15.78
N GLY A 93 -0.95 6.31 15.64
CA GLY A 93 -0.22 6.13 14.38
C GLY A 93 -1.13 5.68 13.24
N SER A 94 -2.11 4.83 13.51
CA SER A 94 -3.10 4.40 12.51
C SER A 94 -3.98 5.55 12.04
N ILE A 95 -4.46 6.41 12.95
CA ILE A 95 -5.25 7.59 12.61
C ILE A 95 -4.43 8.63 11.85
N LEU A 96 -3.20 8.92 12.30
CA LEU A 96 -2.30 9.85 11.61
C LEU A 96 -1.86 9.33 10.24
N THR A 97 -1.85 8.02 10.03
CA THR A 97 -1.68 7.43 8.68
C THR A 97 -2.86 7.79 7.77
N GLY A 98 -4.09 7.89 8.29
CA GLY A 98 -5.25 8.40 7.56
C GLY A 98 -5.04 9.85 7.08
N VAL A 99 -4.58 10.73 7.98
CA VAL A 99 -4.21 12.12 7.64
C VAL A 99 -3.11 12.17 6.58
N TRP A 100 -2.11 11.29 6.68
CA TRP A 100 -1.04 11.17 5.68
C TRP A 100 -1.61 10.76 4.31
N VAL A 101 -2.55 9.81 4.26
CA VAL A 101 -3.22 9.35 3.03
C VAL A 101 -4.01 10.49 2.39
N ILE A 102 -4.79 11.26 3.16
CA ILE A 102 -5.54 12.41 2.62
C ILE A 102 -4.58 13.42 1.97
N SER A 103 -3.45 13.70 2.62
CA SER A 103 -2.42 14.61 2.11
C SER A 103 -1.72 14.04 0.87
N HIS A 104 -1.53 12.72 0.82
CA HIS A 104 -1.06 11.99 -0.36
C HIS A 104 -2.03 12.16 -1.55
N GLU A 105 -3.34 12.02 -1.31
CA GLU A 105 -4.37 12.25 -2.34
C GLU A 105 -4.40 13.71 -2.84
N CYS A 106 -4.10 14.67 -1.96
CA CYS A 106 -3.89 16.05 -2.38
C CYS A 106 -2.73 16.17 -3.38
N GLY A 107 -1.63 15.41 -3.18
CA GLY A 107 -0.51 15.34 -4.13
C GLY A 107 -0.89 14.80 -5.52
N HIS A 108 -1.91 13.94 -5.57
CA HIS A 108 -2.51 13.43 -6.82
C HIS A 108 -3.56 14.35 -7.43
N HIS A 109 -3.93 15.43 -6.75
CA HIS A 109 -5.07 16.28 -7.06
C HIS A 109 -6.41 15.54 -7.09
N ALA A 110 -6.57 14.56 -6.19
CA ALA A 110 -7.80 13.76 -6.05
C ALA A 110 -8.68 14.24 -4.88
N PHE A 111 -8.20 15.17 -4.04
CA PHE A 111 -8.92 15.66 -2.88
C PHE A 111 -10.06 16.64 -3.24
N SER A 112 -9.81 17.55 -4.18
CA SER A 112 -10.80 18.51 -4.69
C SER A 112 -10.61 18.78 -6.19
N ASP A 113 -11.53 19.54 -6.78
CA ASP A 113 -11.37 20.05 -8.16
C ASP A 113 -10.43 21.27 -8.24
N TYR A 114 -10.02 21.83 -7.11
CA TYR A 114 -9.20 23.03 -7.02
C TYR A 114 -7.77 22.68 -6.62
N ARG A 115 -6.86 22.68 -7.59
CA ARG A 115 -5.45 22.29 -7.35
C ARG A 115 -4.76 23.10 -6.25
N TRP A 116 -5.09 24.39 -6.14
CA TRP A 116 -4.51 25.26 -5.11
C TRP A 116 -4.99 24.88 -3.70
N VAL A 117 -6.23 24.39 -3.56
CA VAL A 117 -6.76 23.88 -2.28
C VAL A 117 -5.99 22.62 -1.90
N ASP A 118 -5.84 21.69 -2.84
CA ASP A 118 -5.08 20.45 -2.62
C ASP A 118 -3.64 20.75 -2.19
N ASP A 119 -2.95 21.65 -2.89
CA ASP A 119 -1.57 22.00 -2.57
C ASP A 119 -1.46 22.67 -1.18
N THR A 120 -2.45 23.48 -0.81
CA THR A 120 -2.49 24.14 0.51
C THR A 120 -2.75 23.14 1.63
N VAL A 121 -3.79 22.32 1.49
CA VAL A 121 -4.17 21.31 2.49
C VAL A 121 -3.06 20.27 2.65
N GLY A 122 -2.55 19.76 1.53
CA GLY A 122 -1.44 18.82 1.51
C GLY A 122 -0.19 19.39 2.18
N LEU A 123 0.18 20.64 1.88
CA LEU A 123 1.32 21.31 2.53
C LEU A 123 1.15 21.38 4.04
N ILE A 124 -0.01 21.84 4.53
CA ILE A 124 -0.27 22.01 5.97
C ILE A 124 -0.22 20.65 6.68
N LEU A 125 -0.97 19.67 6.19
CA LEU A 125 -1.11 18.37 6.84
C LEU A 125 0.19 17.54 6.78
N HIS A 126 0.88 17.48 5.63
CA HIS A 126 2.18 16.81 5.56
C HIS A 126 3.24 17.53 6.40
N SER A 127 3.23 18.86 6.49
CA SER A 127 4.17 19.58 7.36
C SER A 127 3.95 19.26 8.84
N ALA A 128 2.68 19.14 9.27
CA ALA A 128 2.34 18.69 10.63
C ALA A 128 2.83 17.25 10.92
N LEU A 129 2.95 16.42 9.88
CA LEU A 129 3.49 15.05 9.93
C LEU A 129 5.00 14.97 9.63
N LEU A 130 5.69 16.11 9.54
CA LEU A 130 7.12 16.20 9.23
C LEU A 130 7.50 15.61 7.85
N VAL A 131 6.58 15.68 6.89
CA VAL A 131 6.78 15.27 5.49
C VAL A 131 6.92 16.51 4.61
N PRO A 132 8.01 16.66 3.82
CA PRO A 132 8.18 17.80 2.93
C PRO A 132 7.29 17.67 1.68
N TYR A 133 6.08 18.26 1.74
CA TYR A 133 5.00 18.04 0.77
C TYR A 133 5.43 18.14 -0.70
N PHE A 134 6.03 19.25 -1.14
CA PHE A 134 6.35 19.43 -2.57
C PHE A 134 7.43 18.49 -3.08
N SER A 135 8.47 18.25 -2.27
CA SER A 135 9.53 17.28 -2.59
C SER A 135 8.94 15.87 -2.68
N TRP A 136 8.14 15.49 -1.70
CA TRP A 136 7.44 14.21 -1.67
C TRP A 136 6.49 14.06 -2.86
N LYS A 137 5.65 15.06 -3.16
CA LYS A 137 4.73 15.07 -4.30
C LYS A 137 5.45 14.84 -5.63
N TYR A 138 6.60 15.49 -5.82
CA TYR A 138 7.40 15.35 -7.04
C TYR A 138 7.95 13.93 -7.20
N SER A 139 8.64 13.43 -6.16
CA SER A 139 9.26 12.11 -6.18
C SER A 139 8.19 11.01 -6.29
N HIS A 140 7.12 11.14 -5.50
CA HIS A 140 5.99 10.22 -5.51
C HIS A 140 5.28 10.10 -6.87
N ARG A 141 5.10 11.22 -7.59
CA ARG A 141 4.59 11.18 -8.98
C ARG A 141 5.51 10.38 -9.90
N ARG A 142 6.83 10.51 -9.72
CA ARG A 142 7.83 9.75 -10.48
C ARG A 142 7.75 8.26 -10.14
N HIS A 143 7.62 7.91 -8.87
CA HIS A 143 7.37 6.55 -8.42
C HIS A 143 6.11 5.94 -9.07
N HIS A 144 4.97 6.62 -9.04
CA HIS A 144 3.72 6.11 -9.64
C HIS A 144 3.82 5.94 -11.17
N SER A 145 4.52 6.84 -11.86
CA SER A 145 4.72 6.72 -13.30
C SER A 145 5.66 5.58 -13.71
N ASN A 146 6.49 5.10 -12.78
CA ASN A 146 7.53 4.10 -13.05
C ASN A 146 7.43 2.87 -12.13
N THR A 147 6.29 2.64 -11.47
CA THR A 147 6.14 1.60 -10.45
C THR A 147 6.53 0.23 -11.01
N GLY A 148 7.51 -0.41 -10.39
CA GLY A 148 8.00 -1.73 -10.81
C GLY A 148 8.95 -1.72 -12.01
N SER A 149 9.38 -0.55 -12.50
CA SER A 149 10.52 -0.44 -13.43
C SER A 149 11.83 -0.66 -12.68
N LEU A 150 12.70 -1.52 -13.22
CA LEU A 150 14.03 -1.78 -12.64
C LEU A 150 14.98 -0.59 -12.82
N GLU A 151 14.70 0.26 -13.80
CA GLU A 151 15.58 1.35 -14.23
C GLU A 151 15.09 2.71 -13.75
N ARG A 152 13.77 2.88 -13.59
CA ARG A 152 13.14 4.20 -13.38
C ARG A 152 12.35 4.33 -12.10
N ASP A 153 12.03 3.24 -11.41
CA ASP A 153 11.48 3.32 -10.06
C ASP A 153 12.59 3.82 -9.12
N GLU A 154 12.24 4.70 -8.19
CA GLU A 154 13.18 5.27 -7.22
C GLU A 154 13.04 4.62 -5.85
N VAL A 155 11.90 3.97 -5.56
CA VAL A 155 11.58 3.47 -4.21
C VAL A 155 11.78 1.95 -4.11
N PHE A 156 11.28 1.19 -5.09
CA PHE A 156 11.25 -0.28 -5.01
C PHE A 156 11.96 -0.95 -6.18
N VAL A 157 13.28 -0.77 -6.27
CA VAL A 157 14.11 -1.44 -7.27
C VAL A 157 14.66 -2.76 -6.71
N PRO A 158 14.14 -3.93 -7.13
CA PRO A 158 14.69 -5.20 -6.68
C PRO A 158 16.12 -5.39 -7.21
N LYS A 159 17.01 -5.86 -6.35
CA LYS A 159 18.40 -6.14 -6.73
C LYS A 159 18.43 -7.27 -7.79
N PRO A 160 19.26 -7.16 -8.84
CA PRO A 160 19.43 -8.26 -9.79
C PRO A 160 20.05 -9.47 -9.08
N LYS A 161 19.74 -10.69 -9.54
CA LYS A 161 20.20 -11.95 -8.90
C LYS A 161 21.71 -11.99 -8.65
N SER A 162 22.51 -11.40 -9.53
CA SER A 162 23.97 -11.31 -9.40
C SER A 162 24.43 -10.47 -8.19
N ARG A 163 23.59 -9.54 -7.70
CA ARG A 163 23.87 -8.66 -6.56
C ARG A 163 23.08 -9.05 -5.30
N ILE A 164 22.49 -10.23 -5.29
CA ILE A 164 21.76 -10.78 -4.15
C ILE A 164 22.70 -11.70 -3.36
N ALA A 165 22.86 -11.46 -2.06
CA ALA A 165 23.65 -12.33 -1.18
C ALA A 165 23.05 -13.74 -1.10
N TRP A 166 23.89 -14.75 -0.92
CA TRP A 166 23.49 -16.16 -0.92
C TRP A 166 22.35 -16.49 0.08
N TYR A 167 22.31 -15.80 1.23
CA TYR A 167 21.31 -16.00 2.28
C TYR A 167 19.91 -15.47 1.92
N SER A 168 19.81 -14.57 0.93
CA SER A 168 18.53 -14.04 0.46
C SER A 168 17.60 -15.13 -0.09
N LYS A 169 18.15 -16.26 -0.56
CA LYS A 169 17.38 -17.44 -0.98
C LYS A 169 16.50 -18.00 0.14
N TYR A 170 16.85 -17.75 1.41
CA TYR A 170 16.08 -18.17 2.58
C TYR A 170 15.10 -17.08 3.05
N LEU A 171 15.44 -15.80 2.90
CA LEU A 171 14.60 -14.66 3.27
C LEU A 171 13.48 -14.37 2.25
N ASN A 172 13.73 -14.63 0.95
CA ASN A 172 12.78 -14.36 -0.14
C ASN A 172 11.93 -15.57 -0.54
N LYS A 173 11.86 -16.63 0.28
CA LYS A 173 10.92 -17.71 0.01
C LYS A 173 9.50 -17.16 0.17
N PRO A 174 8.60 -17.30 -0.83
CA PRO A 174 7.21 -17.03 -0.59
C PRO A 174 6.78 -17.92 0.58
N THR A 175 6.34 -17.29 1.67
CA THR A 175 5.74 -17.96 2.81
C THR A 175 4.74 -18.98 2.28
N ARG A 176 4.75 -20.18 2.87
CA ARG A 176 3.95 -21.35 2.49
C ARG A 176 2.50 -20.95 2.14
N PRO A 177 1.79 -21.72 1.29
CA PRO A 177 0.45 -21.39 0.81
C PRO A 177 -0.58 -20.96 1.88
N SER A 178 -0.39 -21.34 3.16
CA SER A 178 -1.25 -20.95 4.27
C SER A 178 -1.22 -19.44 4.61
N PHE A 179 -0.10 -18.74 4.40
CA PHE A 179 0.01 -17.31 4.76
C PHE A 179 -0.71 -16.40 3.77
N LYS A 180 -0.79 -16.78 2.49
CA LYS A 180 -1.63 -16.07 1.50
C LYS A 180 -3.11 -16.15 1.86
N SER A 181 -3.56 -17.29 2.38
CA SER A 181 -4.94 -17.44 2.87
C SER A 181 -5.22 -16.46 4.02
N TRP A 182 -4.27 -16.27 4.93
CA TRP A 182 -4.42 -15.37 6.07
C TRP A 182 -4.42 -13.88 5.68
N CYS A 183 -3.53 -13.44 4.76
CA CYS A 183 -3.55 -12.07 4.25
C CYS A 183 -4.81 -11.75 3.43
N HIS A 184 -5.31 -12.70 2.62
CA HIS A 184 -6.57 -12.50 1.89
C HIS A 184 -7.80 -12.49 2.81
N THR A 185 -7.77 -13.22 3.92
CA THR A 185 -8.86 -13.25 4.91
C THR A 185 -8.84 -12.00 5.80
N SER A 186 -7.65 -11.52 6.18
CA SER A 186 -7.50 -10.31 7.01
C SER A 186 -7.84 -9.02 6.24
N ALA A 187 -7.48 -8.93 4.96
CA ALA A 187 -7.90 -7.82 4.09
C ALA A 187 -9.42 -7.80 3.85
N ARG A 188 -10.09 -8.97 3.91
CA ARG A 188 -11.55 -9.04 3.88
C ARG A 188 -12.19 -8.59 5.19
N LEU A 189 -11.59 -8.84 6.34
CA LEU A 189 -12.17 -8.44 7.64
C LEU A 189 -11.99 -6.94 7.96
N ALA A 190 -10.91 -6.30 7.50
CA ALA A 190 -10.65 -4.87 7.73
C ALA A 190 -11.49 -3.91 6.84
N LEU A 191 -12.17 -4.42 5.81
CA LEU A 191 -12.96 -3.62 4.85
C LEU A 191 -14.48 -3.75 5.04
N ILE A 192 -14.94 -4.49 6.06
CA ILE A 192 -16.36 -4.83 6.22
C ILE A 192 -17.24 -3.68 6.76
N PRO A 193 -16.80 -2.77 7.65
CA PRO A 193 -17.70 -1.71 8.09
C PRO A 193 -17.88 -0.58 7.05
N SER A 194 -16.90 -0.33 6.20
CA SER A 194 -16.90 0.82 5.27
C SER A 194 -17.50 0.50 3.90
N LEU A 195 -17.46 -0.76 3.43
CA LEU A 195 -18.09 -1.16 2.16
C LEU A 195 -19.54 -1.64 2.29
N GLN A 196 -20.02 -2.02 3.49
CA GLN A 196 -21.43 -2.35 3.67
C GLN A 196 -22.36 -1.13 3.68
N ARG A 197 -21.84 0.09 3.90
CA ARG A 197 -22.63 1.34 3.84
C ARG A 197 -22.91 1.84 2.42
N PHE A 198 -22.23 1.30 1.41
CA PHE A 198 -22.47 1.62 -0.01
C PHE A 198 -23.51 0.72 -0.67
N ARG A 199 -23.95 -0.37 -0.01
CA ARG A 199 -24.96 -1.29 -0.55
C ARG A 199 -26.40 -0.98 -0.10
N SER A 200 -26.58 -0.02 0.82
CA SER A 200 -27.88 0.36 1.38
C SER A 200 -28.52 1.60 0.76
N THR A 201 -27.94 2.14 -0.31
CA THR A 201 -28.49 3.28 -1.08
C THR A 201 -28.45 3.03 -2.59
N LEU A 202 -28.67 1.78 -2.98
CA LEU A 202 -29.14 1.40 -4.31
C LEU A 202 -30.57 0.89 -4.19
#